data_AF-A0AA41WBK0-F1
#
_entry.id   AF-A0AA41WBK0-F1
#
_cell.length_a   1.000
_cell.length_b   1.000
_cell.length_c   1.000
_cell.angle_alpha   90.00
_cell.angle_beta   90.00
_cell.angle_gamma   90.00
#
_symmetry.space_group_name_H-M   'P 1'
#
loop_
_entity.id
_entity.type
_entity.pdbx_description
1 polymer ?
#
loop_
_entity_poly.entity_id
_entity_poly.type
_entity_poly.pdbx_seq_one_letter_code
_entity_poly.pdbx_strand_id
1 'polypeptide(L)'
;MTSSWRLLILSLALIGIGLTGLLVVGAIVPAVRSRPEGAEARGAWIYRTGTDPDTGIPIPASGGMMMHMSCADCHGPDGRGLRTPMFVSPDIRYRNLTDPAGMVESDGSRGHTYTDELIERAITQGIDAEGRPLAWPMPRWQMTERQLNDLLAYLKALP
;
A
#
# COMPACT_ATOMS: atom_id res chain seq x y z
N MET A 1 2.81 52.57 37.71
CA MET A 1 3.32 51.19 37.48
C MET A 1 2.19 50.17 37.25
N THR A 2 1.16 50.47 36.46
CA THR A 2 -0.08 49.64 36.45
C THR A 2 -0.59 49.21 35.07
N SER A 3 -0.28 49.94 34.00
CA SER A 3 -0.81 49.63 32.65
C SER A 3 0.09 48.65 31.87
N SER A 4 1.40 48.93 31.81
CA SER A 4 2.39 48.09 31.12
C SER A 4 2.54 46.69 31.72
N TRP A 5 2.37 46.55 33.04
CA TRP A 5 2.40 45.26 33.73
C TRP A 5 1.18 44.39 33.37
N ARG A 6 -0.01 44.99 33.23
CA ARG A 6 -1.24 44.29 32.83
C ARG A 6 -1.17 43.80 31.38
N LEU A 7 -0.60 44.62 30.49
CA LEU A 7 -0.40 44.25 29.08
C LEU A 7 0.58 43.07 28.94
N LEU A 8 1.65 43.02 29.73
CA LEU A 8 2.60 41.91 29.73
C LEU A 8 1.96 40.59 30.20
N ILE A 9 1.15 40.62 31.26
CA ILE A 9 0.44 39.44 31.76
C ILE A 9 -0.56 38.91 30.72
N LEU A 10 -1.32 39.80 30.07
CA LEU A 10 -2.28 39.41 29.03
C LEU A 10 -1.60 38.79 27.80
N SER A 11 -0.48 39.36 27.36
CA SER A 11 0.31 38.80 26.25
C SER A 11 0.86 37.42 26.57
N LEU A 12 1.42 37.22 27.77
CA LEU A 12 1.92 35.92 28.21
C LEU A 12 0.81 34.87 28.34
N ALA A 13 -0.38 35.27 28.82
CA ALA A 13 -1.55 34.38 28.90
C ALA A 13 -2.04 33.94 27.52
N LEU A 14 -2.12 34.86 26.54
CA LEU A 14 -2.51 34.54 25.16
C LEU A 14 -1.49 33.61 24.48
N ILE A 15 -0.19 33.83 24.70
CA ILE A 15 0.86 32.94 24.20
C ILE A 15 0.75 31.56 24.84
N GLY A 16 0.51 31.48 26.16
CA GLY A 16 0.29 30.22 26.87
C GLY A 16 -0.92 29.43 26.33
N ILE A 17 -2.04 30.10 26.10
CA ILE A 17 -3.25 29.49 25.50
C ILE A 17 -2.97 29.02 24.07
N GLY A 18 -2.27 29.82 23.27
CA GLY A 18 -1.88 29.46 21.90
C GLY A 18 -0.97 28.24 21.85
N LEU A 19 0.05 28.18 22.72
CA LEU A 19 0.96 27.03 22.83
C LEU A 19 0.24 25.78 23.33
N THR A 20 -0.66 25.92 24.30
CA THR A 20 -1.46 24.80 24.81
C THR A 20 -2.43 24.29 23.74
N GLY A 21 -3.09 25.19 23.01
CA GLY A 21 -3.93 24.83 21.86
C GLY A 21 -3.16 24.10 20.76
N LEU A 22 -1.94 24.57 20.44
CA LEU A 22 -1.07 23.92 19.45
C LEU A 22 -0.60 22.53 19.90
N LEU A 23 -0.29 22.35 21.18
CA LEU A 23 0.07 21.06 21.76
C LEU A 23 -1.11 20.08 21.77
N VAL A 24 -2.31 20.55 22.10
CA VAL A 24 -3.52 19.73 22.06
C VAL A 24 -3.86 19.30 20.63
N VAL A 25 -3.80 20.22 19.65
CA VAL A 25 -4.00 19.88 18.23
C VAL A 25 -2.92 18.92 17.73
N GLY A 26 -1.65 19.17 18.08
CA GLY A 26 -0.53 18.29 17.73
C GLY A 26 -0.60 16.89 18.32
N ALA A 27 -1.25 16.71 19.49
CA ALA A 27 -1.46 15.41 20.11
C ALA A 27 -2.67 14.65 19.54
N ILE A 28 -3.70 15.35 19.05
CA ILE A 28 -4.93 14.72 18.54
C ILE A 28 -4.78 14.32 17.06
N VAL A 29 -4.08 15.10 16.24
CA VAL A 29 -3.97 14.85 14.78
C VAL A 29 -3.33 13.50 14.40
N PRO A 30 -2.26 12.99 15.06
CA PRO A 30 -1.69 11.69 14.70
C PRO A 30 -2.63 10.51 14.99
N ALA A 31 -3.52 10.65 15.97
CA ALA A 31 -4.47 9.61 16.39
C ALA A 31 -5.69 9.50 15.45
N VAL A 32 -5.92 10.51 14.59
CA VAL A 32 -7.04 10.57 13.64
C VAL A 32 -6.54 10.42 12.19
N ARG A 33 -5.51 9.60 11.95
CA ARG A 33 -5.49 8.90 10.65
C ARG A 33 -6.60 7.86 10.73
N SER A 34 -7.74 8.15 10.12
CA SER A 34 -8.83 7.18 9.97
C SER A 34 -8.24 5.90 9.39
N ARG A 35 -8.35 4.80 10.15
CA ARG A 35 -7.97 3.48 9.64
C ARG A 35 -8.75 3.24 8.36
N PRO A 36 -8.15 2.66 7.31
CA PRO A 36 -8.91 2.29 6.13
C PRO A 36 -10.03 1.33 6.55
N GLU A 37 -11.27 1.72 6.27
CA GLU A 37 -12.47 0.93 6.55
C GLU A 37 -12.98 0.28 5.25
N GLY A 38 -13.37 -1.00 5.34
CA GLY A 38 -13.75 -1.80 4.18
C GLY A 38 -12.58 -2.52 3.51
N ALA A 39 -12.86 -3.65 2.87
CA ALA A 39 -11.85 -4.53 2.28
C ALA A 39 -11.01 -3.82 1.21
N GLU A 40 -11.66 -3.10 0.29
CA GLU A 40 -10.98 -2.36 -0.78
C GLU A 40 -10.03 -1.29 -0.23
N ALA A 41 -10.46 -0.45 0.71
CA ALA A 41 -9.61 0.60 1.28
C ALA A 41 -8.39 0.03 2.02
N ARG A 42 -8.56 -1.10 2.70
CA ARG A 42 -7.50 -1.82 3.39
C ARG A 42 -6.53 -2.50 2.43
N GLY A 43 -7.04 -3.11 1.36
CA GLY A 43 -6.22 -3.63 0.27
C GLY A 43 -5.43 -2.54 -0.42
N ALA A 44 -6.05 -1.38 -0.61
CA ALA A 44 -5.41 -0.20 -1.18
C ALA A 44 -4.26 0.31 -0.29
N TRP A 45 -4.41 0.23 1.03
CA TRP A 45 -3.34 0.51 1.98
C TRP A 45 -2.18 -0.47 1.79
N ILE A 46 -2.45 -1.77 1.88
CA ILE A 46 -1.45 -2.84 1.69
C ILE A 46 -0.71 -2.66 0.37
N TYR A 47 -1.44 -2.43 -0.73
CA TYR A 47 -0.89 -2.25 -2.06
C TYR A 47 0.13 -1.10 -2.15
N ARG A 48 -0.19 0.03 -1.50
CA ARG A 48 0.62 1.26 -1.58
C ARG A 48 1.75 1.34 -0.56
N THR A 49 1.63 0.63 0.57
CA THR A 49 2.59 0.77 1.67
C THR A 49 3.38 -0.51 1.95
N GLY A 50 2.85 -1.67 1.56
CA GLY A 50 3.38 -2.97 1.98
C GLY A 50 3.30 -3.18 3.49
N THR A 51 2.41 -2.47 4.20
CA THR A 51 2.27 -2.55 5.65
C THR A 51 0.88 -3.00 6.09
N ASP A 52 0.80 -3.58 7.28
CA ASP A 52 -0.44 -4.01 7.89
C ASP A 52 -1.36 -2.79 8.17
N PRO A 53 -2.63 -2.81 7.74
CA PRO A 53 -3.52 -1.65 7.87
C PRO A 53 -3.98 -1.35 9.30
N ASP A 54 -3.82 -2.28 10.25
CA ASP A 54 -4.25 -2.10 11.64
C ASP A 54 -3.12 -1.59 12.53
N THR A 55 -1.89 -2.06 12.27
CA THR A 55 -0.69 -1.80 13.09
C THR A 55 0.31 -0.86 12.42
N GLY A 56 0.27 -0.73 11.08
CA GLY A 56 1.24 0.02 10.29
C GLY A 56 2.60 -0.66 10.14
N ILE A 57 2.79 -1.86 10.68
CA ILE A 57 4.06 -2.60 10.63
C ILE A 57 4.25 -3.21 9.23
N PRO A 58 5.47 -3.21 8.66
CA PRO A 58 5.76 -3.89 7.40
C PRO A 58 5.29 -5.34 7.39
N ILE A 59 4.57 -5.73 6.34
CA ILE A 59 4.20 -7.13 6.11
C ILE A 59 5.49 -7.85 5.69
N PRO A 60 5.89 -8.94 6.37
CA PRO A 60 7.12 -9.63 6.03
C PRO A 60 7.07 -10.19 4.60
N ALA A 61 8.17 -10.12 3.89
CA ALA A 61 8.33 -10.73 2.57
C ALA A 61 9.72 -11.34 2.44
N SER A 62 9.87 -12.29 1.52
CA SER A 62 11.15 -12.95 1.22
C SER A 62 11.44 -12.96 -0.28
N GLY A 63 12.71 -12.98 -0.67
CA GLY A 63 13.10 -12.74 -2.06
C GLY A 63 12.83 -11.28 -2.47
N GLY A 64 12.97 -10.97 -3.76
CA GLY A 64 12.88 -9.59 -4.24
C GLY A 64 14.11 -8.76 -3.89
N MET A 65 13.92 -7.44 -3.90
CA MET A 65 14.96 -6.47 -3.54
C MET A 65 15.20 -6.43 -2.03
N MET A 66 16.43 -6.08 -1.61
CA MET A 66 16.83 -6.01 -0.19
C MET A 66 16.20 -4.86 0.61
N MET A 67 15.46 -3.97 -0.06
CA MET A 67 14.81 -2.81 0.53
C MET A 67 13.30 -3.05 0.65
N HIS A 68 12.66 -2.44 1.65
CA HIS A 68 11.21 -2.49 1.79
C HIS A 68 10.55 -1.81 0.59
N MET A 69 9.75 -2.57 -0.16
CA MET A 69 9.02 -2.12 -1.34
C MET A 69 7.56 -2.53 -1.21
N SER A 70 6.64 -1.66 -1.64
CA SER A 70 5.22 -1.97 -1.78
C SER A 70 4.92 -2.56 -3.16
N CYS A 71 3.70 -3.08 -3.34
CA CYS A 71 3.23 -3.53 -4.65
C CYS A 71 3.28 -2.39 -5.68
N ALA A 72 2.85 -1.19 -5.26
CA ALA A 72 2.79 0.00 -6.10
C ALA A 72 4.16 0.49 -6.59
N ASP A 73 5.24 0.21 -5.85
CA ASP A 73 6.59 0.64 -6.25
C ASP A 73 7.10 -0.10 -7.49
N CYS A 74 6.61 -1.32 -7.73
CA CYS A 74 6.95 -2.13 -8.89
C CYS A 74 5.83 -2.13 -9.95
N HIS A 75 4.56 -2.13 -9.55
CA HIS A 75 3.42 -2.23 -10.45
C HIS A 75 2.72 -0.91 -10.74
N GLY A 76 3.21 0.20 -10.19
CA GLY A 76 2.61 1.52 -10.32
C GLY A 76 1.40 1.72 -9.41
N PRO A 77 0.96 2.96 -9.16
CA PRO A 77 -0.18 3.25 -8.27
C PRO A 77 -1.52 2.71 -8.80
N ASP A 78 -1.63 2.47 -10.11
CA ASP A 78 -2.82 2.01 -10.81
C ASP A 78 -2.70 0.56 -11.33
N GLY A 79 -1.63 -0.14 -10.98
CA GLY A 79 -1.42 -1.55 -11.32
C GLY A 79 -1.03 -1.83 -12.77
N ARG A 80 -0.76 -0.80 -13.59
CA ARG A 80 -0.41 -0.97 -15.01
C ARG A 80 0.98 -1.55 -15.27
N GLY A 81 1.77 -1.75 -14.23
CA GLY A 81 3.16 -2.19 -14.35
C GLY A 81 4.11 -1.02 -14.59
N LEU A 82 5.40 -1.33 -14.50
CA LEU A 82 6.49 -0.38 -14.74
C LEU A 82 7.56 -1.05 -15.60
N ARG A 83 8.12 -0.29 -16.54
CA ARG A 83 9.31 -0.67 -17.30
C ARG A 83 10.48 0.18 -16.84
N THR A 84 11.51 -0.46 -16.31
CA THR A 84 12.77 0.18 -15.93
C THR A 84 13.93 -0.54 -16.63
N PRO A 85 15.15 0.04 -16.64
CA PRO A 85 16.33 -0.67 -17.10
C PRO A 85 16.67 -1.94 -16.28
N MET A 86 16.20 -2.02 -15.03
CA MET A 86 16.53 -3.12 -14.11
C MET A 86 15.50 -4.26 -14.16
N PHE A 87 14.22 -3.92 -14.33
CA PHE A 87 13.12 -4.87 -14.34
C PHE A 87 11.92 -4.36 -15.12
N VAL A 88 11.06 -5.29 -15.51
CA VAL A 88 9.75 -5.03 -16.09
C VAL A 88 8.72 -5.74 -15.24
N SER A 89 7.78 -4.97 -14.69
CA SER A 89 6.65 -5.50 -13.92
C SER A 89 5.40 -5.46 -14.80
N PRO A 90 4.60 -6.53 -14.83
CA PRO A 90 3.40 -6.59 -15.66
C PRO A 90 2.27 -5.72 -15.13
N ASP A 91 1.28 -5.53 -16.00
CA ASP A 91 -0.05 -5.03 -15.65
C ASP A 91 -0.79 -6.09 -14.84
N ILE A 92 -0.99 -5.81 -13.55
CA ILE A 92 -1.61 -6.71 -12.57
C ILE A 92 -3.05 -6.31 -12.24
N ARG A 93 -3.68 -5.45 -13.06
CA ARG A 93 -5.09 -5.16 -12.88
C ARG A 93 -5.88 -6.45 -13.09
N TYR A 94 -6.87 -6.67 -12.24
CA TYR A 94 -7.61 -7.93 -12.23
C TYR A 94 -8.15 -8.30 -13.60
N ARG A 95 -8.71 -7.32 -14.33
CA ARG A 95 -9.19 -7.50 -15.72
C ARG A 95 -8.15 -8.01 -16.72
N ASN A 96 -6.87 -7.70 -16.52
CA ASN A 96 -5.80 -8.21 -17.36
C ASN A 96 -5.41 -9.62 -16.92
N LEU A 97 -5.19 -9.81 -15.61
CA LEU A 97 -4.81 -11.09 -15.03
C LEU A 97 -5.83 -12.20 -15.32
N THR A 98 -7.12 -11.86 -15.30
CA THR A 98 -8.22 -12.82 -15.49
C THR A 98 -8.82 -12.78 -16.91
N ASP A 99 -8.13 -12.19 -17.89
CA ASP A 99 -8.59 -12.22 -19.28
C ASP A 99 -8.68 -13.68 -19.77
N PRO A 100 -9.84 -14.17 -20.24
CA PRO A 100 -10.00 -15.55 -20.70
C PRO A 100 -9.09 -15.95 -21.87
N ALA A 101 -8.56 -14.98 -22.61
CA ALA A 101 -7.58 -15.19 -23.67
C ALA A 101 -6.12 -15.12 -23.17
N GLY A 102 -5.91 -15.10 -21.85
CA GLY A 102 -4.62 -14.92 -21.19
C GLY A 102 -4.27 -13.45 -20.99
N MET A 103 -3.57 -13.14 -19.90
CA MET A 103 -3.15 -11.76 -19.63
C MET A 103 -2.28 -11.19 -20.76
N VAL A 104 -2.37 -9.88 -21.01
CA VAL A 104 -1.42 -9.19 -21.88
C VAL A 104 -0.14 -8.94 -21.09
N GLU A 105 0.96 -9.49 -21.59
CA GLU A 105 2.28 -9.32 -21.00
C GLU A 105 2.90 -7.96 -21.41
N SER A 106 3.97 -7.56 -20.72
CA SER A 106 4.62 -6.27 -20.97
C SER A 106 5.29 -6.14 -22.34
N ASP A 107 5.43 -7.23 -23.10
CA ASP A 107 5.88 -7.25 -24.49
C ASP A 107 4.73 -7.34 -25.52
N GLY A 108 3.47 -7.37 -25.04
CA GLY A 108 2.26 -7.48 -25.85
C GLY A 108 1.85 -8.92 -26.19
N SER A 109 2.62 -9.92 -25.77
CA SER A 109 2.23 -11.32 -25.93
C SER A 109 1.09 -11.70 -24.98
N ARG A 110 0.45 -12.85 -25.26
CA ARG A 110 -0.55 -13.44 -24.37
C ARG A 110 0.15 -14.40 -23.42
N GLY A 111 0.06 -14.09 -22.14
CA GLY A 111 0.43 -14.96 -21.05
C GLY A 111 -0.76 -15.80 -20.59
N HIS A 112 -0.86 -15.95 -19.29
CA HIS A 112 -1.73 -16.93 -18.66
C HIS A 112 -2.94 -16.29 -17.99
N THR A 113 -4.00 -17.08 -17.79
CA THR A 113 -5.20 -16.62 -17.09
C THR A 113 -5.11 -17.00 -15.63
N TYR A 114 -5.25 -16.03 -14.76
CA TYR A 114 -5.27 -16.23 -13.32
C TYR A 114 -6.70 -16.35 -12.81
N THR A 115 -6.87 -17.14 -11.75
CA THR A 115 -8.01 -17.10 -10.83
C THR A 115 -7.59 -16.39 -9.53
N ASP A 116 -8.53 -16.13 -8.65
CA ASP A 116 -8.26 -15.58 -7.31
C ASP A 116 -7.17 -16.40 -6.60
N GLU A 117 -7.31 -17.73 -6.56
CA GLU A 117 -6.37 -18.64 -5.90
C GLU A 117 -4.97 -18.61 -6.55
N LEU A 118 -4.91 -18.40 -7.86
CA LEU A 118 -3.63 -18.29 -8.59
C LEU A 118 -2.96 -16.95 -8.32
N ILE A 119 -3.72 -15.86 -8.19
CA ILE A 119 -3.20 -14.55 -7.78
C ILE A 119 -2.63 -14.64 -6.36
N GLU A 120 -3.38 -15.27 -5.45
CA GLU A 120 -2.95 -15.50 -4.08
C GLU A 120 -1.65 -16.31 -4.01
N ARG A 121 -1.55 -17.37 -4.81
CA ARG A 121 -0.33 -18.17 -4.93
C ARG A 121 0.84 -17.36 -5.52
N ALA A 122 0.59 -16.53 -6.52
CA ALA A 122 1.60 -15.64 -7.09
C ALA A 122 2.17 -14.68 -6.04
N ILE A 123 1.31 -14.07 -5.22
CA ILE A 123 1.70 -13.12 -4.17
C ILE A 123 2.46 -13.80 -3.03
N THR A 124 1.99 -14.96 -2.57
CA THR A 124 2.50 -15.59 -1.34
C THR A 124 3.65 -16.55 -1.60
N GLN A 125 3.68 -17.23 -2.75
CA GLN A 125 4.66 -18.26 -3.08
C GLN A 125 5.62 -17.83 -4.20
N GLY A 126 5.28 -16.77 -4.94
CA GLY A 126 6.07 -16.32 -6.08
C GLY A 126 6.01 -17.31 -7.23
N ILE A 127 4.82 -17.89 -7.49
CA ILE A 127 4.58 -18.91 -8.50
C ILE A 127 3.43 -18.47 -9.42
N ASP A 128 3.67 -18.48 -10.73
CA ASP A 128 2.67 -18.09 -11.75
C ASP A 128 1.52 -19.10 -11.87
N ALA A 129 0.58 -18.83 -12.79
CA ALA A 129 -0.59 -19.67 -13.02
C ALA A 129 -0.22 -21.13 -13.42
N GLU A 130 0.94 -21.33 -14.03
CA GLU A 130 1.44 -22.59 -14.62
C GLU A 130 2.37 -23.34 -13.67
N GLY A 131 2.67 -22.77 -12.51
CA GLY A 131 3.55 -23.41 -11.53
C GLY A 131 5.03 -23.04 -11.70
N ARG A 132 5.36 -22.04 -12.53
CA ARG A 132 6.74 -21.57 -12.70
C ARG A 132 7.05 -20.43 -11.72
N PRO A 133 8.31 -20.28 -11.29
CA PRO A 133 8.70 -19.16 -10.44
C PRO A 133 8.52 -17.80 -11.14
N LEU A 134 8.03 -16.80 -10.39
CA LEU A 134 8.00 -15.41 -10.84
C LEU A 134 9.42 -14.82 -10.94
N ALA A 135 9.54 -13.75 -11.73
CA ALA A 135 10.79 -13.03 -11.93
C ALA A 135 11.33 -12.41 -10.63
N TRP A 136 12.66 -12.27 -10.56
CA TRP A 136 13.40 -12.02 -9.32
C TRP A 136 13.09 -10.73 -8.53
N PRO A 137 12.56 -9.61 -9.05
CA PRO A 137 12.19 -8.53 -8.12
C PRO A 137 10.89 -8.83 -7.37
N MET A 138 10.03 -9.75 -7.85
CA MET A 138 8.75 -10.03 -7.20
C MET A 138 8.96 -10.84 -5.92
N PRO A 139 8.62 -10.29 -4.74
CA PRO A 139 8.84 -10.97 -3.48
C PRO A 139 7.70 -11.94 -3.14
N ARG A 140 7.92 -12.80 -2.15
CA ARG A 140 6.95 -13.73 -1.57
C ARG A 140 6.44 -13.16 -0.26
N TRP A 141 5.20 -12.67 -0.25
CA TRP A 141 4.60 -11.99 0.89
C TRP A 141 4.04 -12.97 1.93
N GLN A 142 4.31 -12.71 3.21
CA GLN A 142 3.75 -13.45 4.34
C GLN A 142 2.52 -12.70 4.85
N MET A 143 1.37 -12.95 4.24
CA MET A 143 0.10 -12.30 4.55
C MET A 143 -0.83 -13.25 5.30
N THR A 144 -1.67 -12.68 6.16
CA THR A 144 -2.86 -13.38 6.68
C THR A 144 -3.92 -13.51 5.59
N GLU A 145 -4.83 -14.46 5.73
CA GLU A 145 -5.96 -14.64 4.81
C GLU A 145 -6.78 -13.35 4.65
N ARG A 146 -7.01 -12.62 5.74
CA ARG A 146 -7.74 -11.35 5.70
C ARG A 146 -7.00 -10.27 4.89
N GLN A 147 -5.69 -10.13 5.10
CA GLN A 147 -4.89 -9.16 4.33
C GLN A 147 -4.89 -9.49 2.83
N LEU A 148 -4.84 -10.79 2.50
CA LEU A 148 -4.85 -11.25 1.12
C LEU A 148 -6.21 -11.01 0.45
N ASN A 149 -7.31 -11.30 1.15
CA ASN A 149 -8.67 -10.98 0.72
C ASN A 149 -8.89 -9.47 0.54
N ASP A 150 -8.41 -8.64 1.48
CA ASP A 150 -8.46 -7.18 1.39
C ASP A 150 -7.69 -6.71 0.13
N LEU A 151 -6.47 -7.21 -0.09
CA LEU A 151 -5.64 -6.88 -1.25
C LEU A 151 -6.30 -7.29 -2.57
N LEU A 152 -6.86 -8.50 -2.64
CA LEU A 152 -7.55 -9.00 -3.81
C LEU A 152 -8.81 -8.17 -4.13
N ALA A 153 -9.56 -7.75 -3.11
CA ALA A 153 -10.69 -6.83 -3.27
C ALA A 153 -10.26 -5.50 -3.92
N TYR A 154 -9.09 -4.98 -3.52
CA TYR A 154 -8.53 -3.78 -4.16
C TYR A 154 -8.06 -4.03 -5.60
N LEU A 155 -7.40 -5.14 -5.90
CA LEU A 155 -6.98 -5.46 -7.27
C LEU A 155 -8.17 -5.54 -8.23
N LYS A 156 -9.32 -6.07 -7.76
CA LYS A 156 -10.59 -6.11 -8.50
C LYS A 156 -11.19 -4.72 -8.77
N ALA A 157 -10.88 -3.74 -7.94
CA ALA A 157 -11.36 -2.36 -8.08
C ALA A 157 -10.44 -1.48 -8.96
N LEU A 158 -9.25 -1.95 -9.34
CA LEU A 158 -8.34 -1.20 -10.20
C LEU A 158 -8.91 -0.98 -11.63
N PRO A 159 -8.68 0.20 -12.25
CA PRO A 159 -9.30 0.61 -13.52
C PRO A 159 -8.63 0.07 -14.80
#